data_AF-A0A0J6VCA4-F1
#
_entry.id   AF-A0A0J6VCA4-F1
#
_cell.length_a   1.000
_cell.length_b   1.000
_cell.length_c   1.000
_cell.angle_alpha   90.00
_cell.angle_beta   90.00
_cell.angle_gamma   90.00
#
_symmetry.space_group_name_H-M   'P 1'
#
loop_
_entity.id
_entity.type
_entity.pdbx_description
1 polymer ?
#
loop_
_entity_poly.entity_id
_entity_poly.type
_entity_poly.pdbx_seq_one_letter_code
_entity_poly.pdbx_strand_id
1 'polypeptide(L)'
;MPVFLDNGAPSAEAAHRLRALEVFASDYARTAVYSRVLAERELLVDWPLRLQIGDEGVEIEGLCVLAHPLARGEALQALVAEHGFPFAELVTLHDLSLFNMQRLVDRHRRTRPERAGAAASGARDA
;
A
#
# COMPACT_ATOMS: atom_id res chain seq x y z
N MET A 1 0.91 10.23 12.94
CA MET A 1 -0.39 10.83 13.29
C MET A 1 -1.38 9.73 13.61
N PRO A 2 -2.33 9.96 14.53
CA PRO A 2 -3.36 8.99 14.84
C PRO A 2 -4.35 8.84 13.67
N VAL A 3 -4.86 7.63 13.45
CA VAL A 3 -5.83 7.33 12.38
C VAL A 3 -7.19 7.95 12.71
N PHE A 4 -7.61 7.84 13.97
CA PHE A 4 -8.78 8.49 14.53
C PHE A 4 -8.36 9.50 15.59
N LEU A 5 -9.05 10.63 15.62
CA LEU A 5 -8.94 11.63 16.67
C LEU A 5 -9.66 11.12 17.93
N ASP A 6 -9.43 11.76 19.08
CA ASP A 6 -10.01 11.34 20.36
C ASP A 6 -11.55 11.39 20.38
N ASN A 7 -12.16 12.15 19.46
CA ASN A 7 -13.61 12.20 19.25
C ASN A 7 -14.14 11.07 18.34
N GLY A 8 -13.30 10.11 17.95
CA GLY A 8 -13.66 9.01 17.05
C GLY A 8 -13.72 9.38 15.56
N ALA A 9 -13.55 10.66 15.19
CA ALA A 9 -13.52 11.06 13.79
C ALA A 9 -12.20 10.65 13.13
N PRO A 10 -12.20 10.25 11.85
CA PRO A 10 -10.96 10.01 11.13
C PRO A 10 -10.15 11.31 11.00
N SER A 11 -8.83 11.21 11.10
CA SER A 11 -7.96 12.33 10.72
C SER A 11 -8.16 12.70 9.23
N ALA A 12 -7.82 13.92 8.82
CA ALA A 12 -8.01 14.37 7.44
C ALA A 12 -7.35 13.42 6.41
N GLU A 13 -6.19 12.88 6.76
CA GLU A 13 -5.44 11.90 5.99
C GLU A 13 -6.15 10.53 5.95
N ALA A 14 -6.73 10.09 7.07
CA ALA A 14 -7.53 8.85 7.13
C ALA A 14 -8.85 8.98 6.36
N ALA A 15 -9.52 10.14 6.45
CA ALA A 15 -10.74 10.43 5.72
C ALA A 15 -10.52 10.45 4.20
N HIS A 16 -9.37 10.97 3.74
CA HIS A 16 -8.99 10.89 2.33
C HIS A 16 -8.83 9.45 1.85
N ARG A 17 -8.23 8.58 2.67
CA ARG A 17 -8.05 7.16 2.33
C ARG A 17 -9.37 6.39 2.33
N LEU A 18 -10.25 6.65 3.28
CA LEU A 18 -11.57 6.03 3.31
C LEU A 18 -12.39 6.41 2.06
N ARG A 19 -12.36 7.68 1.67
CA ARG A 19 -12.95 8.14 0.40
C ARG A 19 -12.31 7.49 -0.82
N ALA A 20 -11.00 7.24 -0.78
CA ALA A 20 -10.31 6.53 -1.85
C ALA A 20 -10.86 5.11 -2.06
N LEU A 21 -11.12 4.39 -0.96
CA LEU A 21 -11.71 3.04 -1.00
C LEU A 21 -13.12 3.08 -1.59
N GLU A 22 -13.92 4.10 -1.27
CA GLU A 22 -15.26 4.30 -1.85
C GLU A 22 -15.18 4.57 -3.37
N VAL A 23 -14.21 5.36 -3.83
CA VAL A 23 -13.99 5.61 -5.27
C VAL A 23 -13.58 4.33 -6.01
N PHE A 24 -12.68 3.53 -5.45
CA PHE A 24 -12.29 2.25 -6.04
C PHE A 24 -13.43 1.23 -6.07
N ALA A 25 -14.24 1.18 -5.01
CA ALA A 25 -15.37 0.25 -4.92
C ALA A 25 -16.54 0.68 -5.82
N SER A 26 -16.78 1.98 -5.98
CA SER A 26 -17.87 2.50 -6.81
C SER A 26 -17.57 2.48 -8.30
N ASP A 27 -16.29 2.48 -8.71
CA ASP A 27 -15.90 2.41 -10.11
C ASP A 27 -14.74 1.43 -10.37
N TYR A 28 -15.07 0.15 -10.20
CA TYR A 28 -14.17 -0.96 -10.48
C TYR A 28 -13.71 -0.99 -11.94
N ALA A 29 -14.62 -0.71 -12.89
CA ALA A 29 -14.31 -0.80 -14.32
C ALA A 29 -13.22 0.21 -14.72
N ARG A 30 -13.35 1.47 -14.28
CA ARG A 30 -12.33 2.50 -14.52
C ARG A 30 -11.02 2.20 -13.79
N THR A 31 -11.11 1.74 -12.55
CA THR A 31 -9.94 1.31 -11.77
C THR A 31 -9.16 0.21 -12.47
N ALA A 32 -9.85 -0.79 -13.03
CA ALA A 32 -9.23 -1.88 -13.78
C ALA A 32 -8.55 -1.39 -15.08
N VAL A 33 -9.19 -0.47 -15.81
CA VAL A 33 -8.61 0.12 -17.03
C VAL A 33 -7.31 0.86 -16.70
N TYR A 34 -7.33 1.76 -15.71
CA TYR A 34 -6.14 2.53 -15.34
C TYR A 34 -5.04 1.67 -14.75
N SER A 35 -5.39 0.62 -14.00
CA SER A 35 -4.40 -0.35 -13.50
C SER A 35 -3.71 -1.08 -14.65
N ARG A 36 -4.43 -1.44 -15.71
CA ARG A 36 -3.84 -2.05 -16.91
C ARG A 36 -2.91 -1.09 -17.65
N VAL A 37 -3.33 0.16 -17.83
CA VAL A 37 -2.54 1.23 -18.44
C VAL A 37 -1.20 1.43 -17.72
N LEU A 38 -1.21 1.37 -16.39
CA LEU A 38 0.00 1.45 -15.56
C LEU A 38 0.88 0.19 -15.68
N ALA A 39 0.28 -1.00 -15.69
CA ALA A 39 0.99 -2.28 -15.85
C ALA A 39 1.70 -2.38 -17.21
N GLU A 40 1.02 -2.02 -18.30
CA GLU A 40 1.55 -2.03 -19.67
C GLU A 40 2.76 -1.10 -19.86
N ARG A 41 2.89 -0.08 -18.99
CA ARG A 41 4.02 0.86 -18.99
C ARG A 41 5.07 0.53 -17.92
N GLU A 42 4.99 -0.66 -17.33
CA GLU A 42 5.92 -1.14 -16.29
C GLU A 42 6.01 -0.18 -15.08
N LEU A 43 4.93 0.57 -14.84
CA LEU A 43 4.85 1.51 -13.71
C LEU A 43 4.36 0.85 -12.44
N LEU A 44 3.96 -0.42 -12.50
CA LEU A 44 3.59 -1.24 -11.36
C LEU A 44 4.69 -2.27 -11.09
N VAL A 45 5.06 -2.43 -9.82
CA VAL A 45 6.00 -3.44 -9.35
C VAL A 45 5.33 -4.32 -8.31
N ASP A 46 5.68 -5.61 -8.31
CA ASP A 46 5.15 -6.57 -7.35
C ASP A 46 5.51 -6.19 -5.92
N TRP A 47 4.53 -6.34 -5.03
CA TRP A 47 4.67 -6.04 -3.61
C TRP A 47 3.96 -7.09 -2.75
N PRO A 48 4.55 -8.29 -2.59
CA PRO A 48 3.99 -9.30 -1.71
C PRO A 48 3.97 -8.78 -0.27
N LEU A 49 2.77 -8.74 0.32
CA LEU A 49 2.57 -8.22 1.66
C LEU A 49 2.54 -9.38 2.66
N ARG A 50 3.44 -9.34 3.63
CA ARG A 50 3.47 -10.28 4.75
C ARG A 50 3.12 -9.56 6.04
N LEU A 51 1.98 -9.91 6.61
CA LEU A 51 1.46 -9.37 7.86
C LEU A 51 1.58 -10.42 8.96
N GLN A 52 1.77 -9.95 10.19
CA GLN A 52 1.64 -10.76 11.39
C GLN A 52 0.49 -10.18 12.21
N ILE A 53 -0.53 -11.00 12.48
CA ILE A 53 -1.70 -10.62 13.26
C ILE A 53 -1.75 -11.55 14.47
N GLY A 54 -1.29 -11.06 15.63
CA GLY A 54 -1.05 -11.90 16.79
C GLY A 54 0.02 -12.97 16.49
N ASP A 55 -0.31 -14.24 16.68
CA ASP A 55 0.59 -15.36 16.40
C ASP A 55 0.47 -15.90 14.96
N GLU A 56 -0.49 -15.39 14.19
CA GLU A 56 -0.72 -15.84 12.81
C GLU A 56 0.00 -14.95 11.79
N GLY A 57 0.60 -15.60 10.79
CA GLY A 57 1.18 -14.95 9.62
C GLY A 57 0.21 -14.99 8.44
N VAL A 58 -0.02 -13.84 7.81
CA VAL A 58 -0.85 -13.71 6.61
C VAL A 58 0.03 -13.21 5.47
N GLU A 59 0.00 -13.92 4.35
CA GLU A 59 0.64 -13.50 3.11
C GLU A 59 -0.42 -13.13 2.09
N ILE A 60 -0.28 -11.95 1.49
CA ILE A 60 -1.13 -11.45 0.44
C ILE A 60 -0.25 -11.26 -0.79
N GLU A 61 -0.48 -12.12 -1.78
CA GLU A 61 0.19 -12.09 -3.08
C GLU A 61 -0.65 -11.33 -4.12
N GLY A 62 -0.07 -11.09 -5.29
CA GLY A 62 -0.77 -10.41 -6.41
C GLY A 62 -1.02 -8.92 -6.18
N LEU A 63 -0.41 -8.34 -5.14
CA LEU A 63 -0.42 -6.90 -4.92
C LEU A 63 0.68 -6.26 -5.76
N CYS A 64 0.35 -5.15 -6.41
CA CYS A 64 1.32 -4.30 -7.09
C CYS A 64 1.26 -2.89 -6.52
N VAL A 65 2.41 -2.21 -6.55
CA VAL A 65 2.55 -0.80 -6.16
C VAL A 65 3.14 0.00 -7.29
N LEU A 66 2.85 1.29 -7.35
CA LEU A 66 3.55 2.17 -8.29
C LEU A 66 5.07 2.15 -8.00
N ALA A 67 5.86 2.03 -9.06
CA ALA A 67 7.33 2.06 -9.02
C ALA A 67 7.85 3.34 -8.34
N HIS A 68 9.07 3.31 -7.80
CA HIS A 68 9.62 4.41 -6.99
C HIS A 68 9.53 5.79 -7.70
N PRO A 69 9.19 6.90 -7.00
CA PRO A 69 8.93 8.21 -7.60
C PRO A 69 9.96 8.74 -8.61
N LEU A 70 11.24 8.48 -8.36
CA LEU A 70 12.35 8.91 -9.23
C LEU A 70 12.32 8.22 -10.61
N ALA A 71 11.73 7.03 -10.73
CA ALA A 71 11.71 6.24 -11.96
C ALA A 71 10.49 6.54 -12.86
N ARG A 72 9.48 7.25 -12.34
CA ARG A 72 8.14 7.36 -12.99
C ARG A 72 7.71 8.77 -13.39
N GLY A 73 8.47 9.81 -13.04
CA GLY A 73 8.01 11.20 -13.14
C GLY A 73 7.47 11.61 -14.51
N GLU A 74 8.22 11.36 -15.58
CA GLU A 74 7.85 11.76 -16.95
C GLU A 74 6.71 10.91 -17.52
N ALA A 75 6.79 9.59 -17.37
CA ALA A 75 5.77 8.66 -17.85
C ALA A 75 4.40 8.89 -17.19
N LEU A 76 4.40 9.18 -15.88
CA LEU A 76 3.18 9.47 -15.14
C LEU A 76 2.57 10.81 -15.55
N GLN A 77 3.39 11.82 -15.83
CA GLN A 77 2.92 13.11 -16.34
C GLN A 77 2.27 12.97 -17.73
N ALA A 78 2.88 12.19 -18.62
CA ALA A 78 2.31 11.92 -19.95
C ALA A 78 0.93 11.22 -19.85
N LEU A 79 0.82 10.23 -18.97
CA LEU A 79 -0.44 9.53 -18.69
C LEU A 79 -1.53 10.43 -18.10
N VAL A 80 -1.14 11.32 -17.19
CA VAL A 80 -2.08 12.31 -16.61
C VAL A 80 -2.54 13.29 -17.68
N ALA A 81 -1.67 13.71 -18.60
CA ALA A 81 -2.06 14.55 -19.73
C ALA A 81 -3.01 13.82 -20.71
N GLU A 82 -2.81 12.51 -20.90
CA GLU A 82 -3.62 11.66 -21.77
C GLU A 82 -5.02 11.35 -21.20
N HIS A 83 -5.09 10.97 -19.93
CA HIS A 83 -6.33 10.47 -19.30
C HIS A 83 -7.01 11.48 -18.35
N GLY A 84 -6.35 12.60 -18.06
CA GLY A 84 -6.89 13.70 -17.28
C GLY A 84 -6.96 13.44 -15.78
N PHE A 85 -7.73 14.31 -15.11
CA PHE A 85 -7.83 14.36 -13.65
C PHE A 85 -8.22 13.03 -12.97
N PRO A 86 -9.17 12.22 -13.48
CA PRO A 86 -9.54 10.96 -12.82
C PRO A 86 -8.39 9.96 -12.72
N PHE A 87 -7.45 9.99 -13.68
CA PHE A 87 -6.26 9.15 -13.63
C PHE A 87 -5.27 9.66 -12.59
N ALA A 88 -5.05 10.98 -12.53
CA ALA A 88 -4.20 11.60 -11.51
C ALA A 88 -4.73 11.34 -10.09
N GLU A 89 -6.05 11.42 -9.92
CA GLU A 89 -6.72 11.09 -8.67
C GLU A 89 -6.47 9.62 -8.29
N LEU A 90 -6.72 8.66 -9.20
CA LEU A 90 -6.46 7.24 -8.94
C LEU A 90 -5.01 6.97 -8.53
N VAL A 91 -4.04 7.54 -9.26
CA VAL A 91 -2.60 7.38 -8.98
C VAL A 91 -2.24 7.93 -7.60
N THR A 92 -2.77 9.11 -7.26
CA THR A 92 -2.55 9.74 -5.95
C THR A 92 -3.16 8.89 -4.84
N LEU A 93 -4.36 8.36 -5.05
CA LEU A 93 -5.05 7.50 -4.11
C LEU A 93 -4.34 6.15 -3.92
N HIS A 94 -3.79 5.58 -4.99
CA HIS A 94 -2.99 4.37 -4.96
C HIS A 94 -1.71 4.57 -4.13
N ASP A 95 -0.96 5.66 -4.37
CA ASP A 95 0.19 6.02 -3.54
C ASP A 95 -0.19 6.19 -2.05
N LEU A 96 -1.28 6.89 -1.76
CA LEU A 96 -1.74 7.16 -0.38
C LEU A 96 -2.23 5.92 0.37
N SER A 97 -2.79 4.95 -0.36
CA SER A 97 -3.22 3.63 0.14
C SER A 97 -2.03 2.80 0.63
N LEU A 98 -0.93 2.80 -0.14
CA LEU A 98 0.22 1.93 0.09
C LEU A 98 1.24 2.52 1.07
N PHE A 99 1.42 3.85 1.06
CA PHE A 99 2.35 4.53 1.97
C PHE A 99 2.02 4.27 3.44
N ASN A 100 0.73 4.06 3.76
CA ASN A 100 0.31 3.76 5.11
C ASN A 100 0.43 2.28 5.48
N MET A 101 0.22 1.35 4.53
CA MET A 101 0.49 -0.07 4.80
C MET A 101 1.97 -0.34 5.04
N GLN A 102 2.88 0.26 4.25
CA GLN A 102 4.32 0.16 4.52
C GLN A 102 4.69 0.78 5.87
N ARG A 103 4.10 1.94 6.24
CA ARG A 103 4.33 2.53 7.58
C ARG A 103 3.79 1.68 8.71
N LEU A 104 2.67 0.98 8.53
CA LEU A 104 2.13 0.03 9.51
C LEU A 104 3.04 -1.19 9.65
N VAL A 105 3.53 -1.74 8.53
CA VAL A 105 4.51 -2.83 8.50
C VAL A 105 5.82 -2.41 9.15
N ASP A 106 6.36 -1.24 8.81
CA ASP A 106 7.60 -0.71 9.38
C ASP A 106 7.46 -0.40 10.87
N ARG A 107 6.31 0.14 11.29
CA ARG A 107 6.02 0.37 12.71
C ARG A 107 5.99 -0.96 13.45
N HIS A 108 5.30 -1.97 12.91
CA HIS A 108 5.25 -3.31 13.49
C HIS A 108 6.64 -3.96 13.56
N ARG A 109 7.46 -3.84 12.51
CA ARG A 109 8.85 -4.33 12.47
C ARG A 109 9.74 -3.63 13.51
N ARG A 110 9.61 -2.31 13.68
CA ARG A 110 10.36 -1.53 14.68
C ARG A 110 9.91 -1.81 16.12
N THR A 111 8.65 -2.18 16.33
CA THR A 111 8.12 -2.53 17.65
C THR A 111 8.25 -4.00 17.98
N ARG A 112 8.64 -4.87 17.03
CA ARG A 112 8.91 -6.29 17.29
C ARG A 112 10.20 -6.37 18.10
N PRO A 113 10.16 -6.65 19.41
CA PRO A 113 11.37 -6.98 20.15
C PRO A 113 11.87 -8.31 19.58
N GLU A 114 13.18 -8.51 19.60
CA GLU A 114 13.91 -9.69 19.13
C GLU A 114 13.38 -11.02 19.73
N ARG A 115 12.22 -11.50 19.28
CA ARG A 115 11.75 -12.88 19.55
C ARG A 115 12.30 -13.89 18.55
N ALA A 116 13.27 -13.50 17.73
CA ALA A 116 13.97 -14.40 16.80
C ALA A 116 15.25 -15.01 17.40
N GLY A 117 15.73 -14.54 18.57
CA GLY A 117 16.96 -15.03 19.19
C GLY A 117 16.81 -16.27 20.08
N ALA A 118 15.59 -16.63 20.53
CA ALA A 118 15.39 -17.68 21.52
C ALA A 118 14.99 -19.05 20.96
N ALA A 119 14.60 -19.15 19.68
CA ALA A 119 14.12 -20.40 19.08
C ALA A 119 15.19 -21.18 18.30
N ALA A 120 16.41 -20.65 18.16
CA ALA A 120 17.46 -21.25 17.32
C ALA A 120 18.61 -21.93 18.08
N SER A 121 18.61 -21.97 19.43
CA SER A 121 19.69 -22.56 20.23
C SER A 121 19.32 -23.81 21.05
N GLY A 122 18.14 -24.41 20.84
CA GLY A 122 17.64 -25.51 21.68
C GLY A 122 17.52 -26.90 21.04
N ALA A 123 17.97 -27.13 19.80
CA ALA A 123 17.72 -28.39 19.09
C ALA A 123 18.97 -29.03 18.44
N ARG A 124 20.14 -28.84 19.05
CA ARG A 124 21.35 -29.64 18.78
C ARG A 124 22.05 -29.88 20.11
N ASP A 125 21.66 -30.98 20.77
CA ASP A 125 22.35 -31.72 21.84
C ASP A 125 21.33 -32.23 22.86
N ALA A 126 20.66 -33.34 22.51
CA ALA A 126 20.10 -34.33 23.43
C ALA A 126 19.81 -35.62 22.65
#